data_AF-A0A966RUR5-F1
#
_entry.id   AF-A0A966RUR5-F1
#
_cell.length_a   1.000
_cell.length_b   1.000
_cell.length_c   1.000
_cell.angle_alpha   90.00
_cell.angle_beta   90.00
_cell.angle_gamma   90.00
#
_symmetry.space_group_name_H-M   'P 1'
#
loop_
_entity.id
_entity.type
_entity.pdbx_description
1 polymer ?
#
loop_
_entity_poly.entity_id
_entity_poly.type
_entity_poly.pdbx_seq_one_letter_code
_entity_poly.pdbx_strand_id
1 'polypeptide(L)'
;MEGQDVKSAAVTIDNGKFGKREIRFETGRLARQAAGTAVVYLDDETMLLSATTASKSPKDQFDFFPLTVDVEERMYAVGKIPGSFFRREGRPSEDAILTCRLIDRPLRPSFIKGLRNEVQIVVTVMALDQNHMYDVIAINAASMSTQLAGLPFSGPIGGVRIALIDGQWVAFPNHSDLENAVFDMVVAGRIAGDDVAIMMVEAEATVKTIDLIGSGASAPTEEIVGQGLEASKPFIRQLCQAQIELAKVAAKPTAEFPVFLDYQDDAFAAVEKAAKKELDAA
;
A
#
# COMPACT_ATOMS: atom_id res chain seq x y z
N MET A 1 -17.62 10.92 22.47
CA MET A 1 -16.48 11.69 23.00
C MET A 1 -15.47 11.83 21.86
N GLU A 2 -15.70 12.76 20.95
CA GLU A 2 -14.70 13.13 19.96
C GLU A 2 -13.64 13.95 20.68
N GLY A 3 -12.46 13.36 20.88
CA GLY A 3 -11.31 14.09 21.43
C GLY A 3 -10.89 15.18 20.45
N GLN A 4 -10.58 16.36 20.97
CA GLN A 4 -10.39 17.63 20.23
C GLN A 4 -9.29 17.64 19.12
N ASP A 5 -8.60 16.54 18.85
CA ASP A 5 -7.45 16.45 17.93
C ASP A 5 -7.59 15.41 16.80
N VAL A 6 -8.76 14.79 16.61
CA VAL A 6 -8.94 13.81 15.52
C VAL A 6 -9.10 14.53 14.18
N LYS A 7 -8.27 14.17 13.20
CA LYS A 7 -8.39 14.61 11.81
C LYS A 7 -8.73 13.41 10.92
N SER A 8 -9.59 13.61 9.93
CA SER A 8 -9.97 12.57 8.99
C SER A 8 -10.18 13.12 7.58
N ALA A 9 -10.09 12.22 6.62
CA ALA A 9 -10.51 12.43 5.24
C ALA A 9 -11.15 11.12 4.75
N ALA A 10 -12.12 11.19 3.86
CA ALA A 10 -12.79 10.01 3.33
C ALA A 10 -12.96 10.13 1.82
N VAL A 11 -13.00 8.99 1.16
CA VAL A 11 -13.30 8.87 -0.26
C VAL A 11 -14.38 7.82 -0.45
N THR A 12 -15.39 8.17 -1.23
CA THR A 12 -16.39 7.20 -1.70
C THR A 12 -16.02 6.74 -3.10
N ILE A 13 -15.79 5.44 -3.25
CA ILE A 13 -15.55 4.74 -4.50
C ILE A 13 -16.91 4.29 -5.04
N ASP A 14 -17.25 4.73 -6.25
CA ASP A 14 -18.52 4.39 -6.90
C ASP A 14 -18.30 3.28 -7.93
N ASN A 15 -18.82 2.09 -7.65
CA ASN A 15 -18.79 0.93 -8.55
C ASN A 15 -20.10 0.78 -9.35
N GLY A 16 -20.93 1.81 -9.43
CA GLY A 16 -22.19 1.78 -10.18
C GLY A 16 -23.14 0.70 -9.67
N LYS A 17 -23.42 -0.32 -10.49
CA LYS A 17 -24.36 -1.41 -10.14
C LYS A 17 -23.88 -2.26 -8.95
N PHE A 18 -22.58 -2.26 -8.64
CA PHE A 18 -22.00 -2.98 -7.50
C PHE A 18 -21.96 -2.12 -6.22
N GLY A 19 -22.63 -0.96 -6.22
CA GLY A 19 -22.73 -0.12 -5.04
C GLY A 19 -21.50 0.77 -4.82
N LYS A 20 -21.36 1.26 -3.59
CA LYS A 20 -20.32 2.21 -3.20
C LYS A 20 -19.53 1.66 -2.03
N ARG A 21 -18.23 1.97 -1.99
CA ARG A 21 -17.31 1.64 -0.90
C ARG A 21 -16.72 2.92 -0.35
N GLU A 22 -16.67 3.09 0.96
CA GLU A 22 -16.04 4.25 1.59
C GLU A 22 -14.70 3.85 2.24
N ILE A 23 -13.64 4.58 1.89
CA ILE A 23 -12.34 4.46 2.54
C ILE A 23 -12.13 5.72 3.36
N ARG A 24 -12.06 5.57 4.69
CA ARG A 24 -11.89 6.68 5.62
C ARG A 24 -10.55 6.59 6.31
N PHE A 25 -9.78 7.68 6.25
CA PHE A 25 -8.50 7.86 6.93
C PHE A 25 -8.70 8.69 8.19
N GLU A 26 -8.06 8.32 9.29
CA GLU A 26 -8.12 9.00 10.58
C GLU A 26 -6.72 9.09 11.21
N THR A 27 -6.39 10.20 11.88
CA THR A 27 -5.18 10.33 12.69
C THR A 27 -5.41 11.22 13.91
N GLY A 28 -4.42 11.29 14.81
CA GLY A 28 -4.41 12.16 15.99
C GLY A 28 -4.82 11.46 17.30
N ARG A 29 -5.55 10.34 17.24
CA ARG A 29 -6.05 9.64 18.44
C ARG A 29 -5.11 8.53 18.95
N LEU A 30 -4.74 7.60 18.08
CA LEU A 30 -4.00 6.39 18.43
C LEU A 30 -2.50 6.54 18.17
N ALA A 31 -1.68 5.70 18.83
CA ALA A 31 -0.24 5.55 18.59
C ALA A 31 0.57 6.87 18.45
N ARG A 32 0.21 7.91 19.20
CA ARG A 32 0.77 9.28 19.11
C ARG A 32 2.29 9.40 19.32
N GLN A 33 2.94 8.34 19.82
CA GLN A 33 4.39 8.29 20.00
C GLN A 33 5.14 7.86 18.73
N ALA A 34 4.45 7.30 17.74
CA ALA A 34 5.04 6.97 16.45
C ALA A 34 5.46 8.25 15.68
N ALA A 35 6.38 8.10 14.73
CA ALA A 35 6.74 9.21 13.85
C ALA A 35 5.51 9.63 13.04
N GLY A 36 4.77 8.68 12.48
CA GLY A 36 3.46 8.92 11.89
C GLY A 36 2.49 7.77 12.18
N THR A 37 1.20 8.07 12.19
CA THR A 37 0.16 7.07 12.47
C THR A 37 -1.12 7.40 11.74
N ALA A 38 -1.79 6.38 11.23
CA ALA A 38 -3.08 6.49 10.57
C ALA A 38 -3.93 5.27 10.90
N VAL A 39 -5.23 5.47 11.04
CA VAL A 39 -6.22 4.41 11.00
C VAL A 39 -6.95 4.53 9.68
N VAL A 40 -7.17 3.41 9.00
CA VAL A 40 -7.94 3.37 7.76
C VAL A 40 -9.09 2.39 7.93
N TYR A 41 -10.27 2.84 7.54
CA TYR A 41 -11.49 2.08 7.57
C TYR A 41 -11.97 1.77 6.16
N LEU A 42 -12.58 0.61 5.97
CA LEU A 42 -13.41 0.28 4.82
C LEU A 42 -14.84 0.11 5.31
N ASP A 43 -15.73 0.97 4.81
CA ASP A 43 -17.16 1.05 5.16
C ASP A 43 -17.45 1.17 6.66
N ASP A 44 -16.51 1.72 7.43
CA ASP A 44 -16.56 1.78 8.90
C ASP A 44 -16.65 0.41 9.63
N GLU A 45 -16.54 -0.70 8.90
CA GLU A 45 -16.63 -2.07 9.44
C GLU A 45 -15.25 -2.72 9.61
N THR A 46 -14.39 -2.60 8.60
CA THR A 46 -13.00 -3.07 8.65
C THR A 46 -12.11 -1.91 9.08
N MET A 47 -11.21 -2.13 10.05
CA MET A 47 -10.34 -1.11 10.62
C MET A 47 -8.90 -1.61 10.72
N LEU A 48 -7.96 -0.88 10.12
CA LEU A 48 -6.53 -1.14 10.21
C LEU A 48 -5.82 0.06 10.84
N LEU A 49 -4.93 -0.20 11.79
CA LEU A 49 -4.04 0.81 12.37
C LEU A 49 -2.65 0.65 11.76
N SER A 50 -2.08 1.73 11.23
CA SER A 50 -0.67 1.78 10.83
C SER A 50 0.12 2.77 11.68
N ALA A 51 1.33 2.37 12.06
CA ALA A 51 2.30 3.22 12.73
C ALA A 51 3.66 3.09 12.03
N THR A 52 4.22 4.24 11.64
CA THR A 52 5.55 4.37 11.04
C THR A 52 6.51 4.97 12.06
N THR A 53 7.68 4.37 12.21
CA THR A 53 8.78 4.87 13.03
C THR A 53 10.07 4.93 12.23
N ALA A 54 10.98 5.80 12.66
CA ALA A 54 12.33 5.86 12.09
C ALA A 54 13.36 5.92 13.22
N SER A 55 14.50 5.26 13.02
CA SER A 55 15.62 5.32 13.96
C SER A 55 16.18 6.74 14.05
N LYS A 56 16.66 7.13 15.24
CA LYS A 56 17.33 8.44 15.44
C LYS A 56 18.66 8.54 14.69
N SER A 57 19.40 7.43 14.62
CA SER A 57 20.70 7.35 13.97
C SER A 57 20.62 6.50 12.70
N PRO A 58 21.32 6.87 11.61
CA PRO A 58 21.41 6.07 10.41
C PRO A 58 22.19 4.76 10.67
N LYS A 59 21.93 3.75 9.84
CA LYS A 59 22.63 2.47 9.76
C LYS A 59 23.53 2.50 8.52
N ASP A 60 24.60 3.27 8.59
CA ASP A 60 25.52 3.51 7.46
C ASP A 60 26.38 2.29 7.10
N GLN A 61 26.39 1.24 7.93
CA GLN A 61 27.01 -0.04 7.62
C GLN A 61 26.26 -0.85 6.55
N PHE A 62 25.03 -0.46 6.19
CA PHE A 62 24.27 -1.10 5.12
C PHE A 62 24.48 -0.37 3.78
N ASP A 63 24.54 -1.15 2.70
CA ASP A 63 24.59 -0.68 1.31
C ASP A 63 23.17 -0.52 0.70
N PHE A 64 22.12 -0.85 1.45
CA PHE A 64 20.72 -0.69 1.06
C PHE A 64 19.92 0.14 2.07
N PHE A 65 18.71 0.55 1.67
CA PHE A 65 17.77 1.24 2.56
C PHE A 65 17.04 0.23 3.49
N PRO A 66 17.24 0.30 4.82
CA PRO A 66 16.64 -0.64 5.78
C PRO A 66 15.16 -0.30 6.08
N LEU A 67 14.27 -0.63 5.15
CA LEU A 67 12.82 -0.65 5.37
C LEU A 67 12.36 -2.03 5.83
N THR A 68 11.59 -2.06 6.91
CA THR A 68 10.88 -3.24 7.41
C THR A 68 9.37 -2.95 7.44
N VAL A 69 8.58 -3.90 6.94
CA VAL A 69 7.12 -3.84 6.97
C VAL A 69 6.60 -5.08 7.68
N ASP A 70 5.77 -4.87 8.70
CA ASP A 70 5.12 -5.92 9.48
C ASP A 70 3.60 -5.77 9.42
N VAL A 71 2.91 -6.88 9.16
CA VAL A 71 1.44 -6.96 9.20
C VAL A 71 1.04 -7.89 10.33
N GLU A 72 0.33 -7.33 11.30
CA GLU A 72 -0.10 -7.99 12.54
C GLU A 72 -1.59 -8.28 12.46
N GLU A 73 -1.94 -9.52 12.10
CA GLU A 73 -3.29 -10.01 12.21
C GLU A 73 -3.65 -10.25 13.67
N ARG A 74 -4.86 -9.85 14.06
CA ARG A 74 -5.40 -10.09 15.40
C ARG A 74 -6.69 -10.87 15.26
N MET A 75 -6.77 -12.04 15.89
CA MET A 75 -7.94 -12.92 15.76
C MET A 75 -9.20 -12.28 16.38
N TYR A 76 -9.02 -11.34 17.31
CA TYR A 76 -10.13 -10.54 17.82
C TYR A 76 -10.79 -9.69 16.73
N ALA A 77 -10.09 -9.35 15.64
CA ALA A 77 -10.65 -8.55 14.55
C ALA A 77 -11.83 -9.24 13.86
N VAL A 78 -11.86 -10.58 13.91
CA VAL A 78 -12.95 -11.44 13.42
C VAL A 78 -13.73 -12.10 14.56
N GLY A 79 -13.56 -11.61 15.80
CA GLY A 79 -14.29 -12.10 16.98
C GLY A 79 -13.90 -13.51 17.45
N LYS A 80 -12.68 -13.98 17.13
CA LYS A 80 -12.21 -15.34 17.46
C LYS A 80 -11.05 -15.33 18.45
N ILE A 81 -10.99 -16.35 19.31
CA ILE A 81 -9.81 -16.64 20.14
C ILE A 81 -8.84 -17.48 19.30
N PRO A 82 -7.52 -17.19 19.29
CA PRO A 82 -6.56 -17.99 18.53
C PRO A 82 -6.61 -19.48 18.88
N GLY A 83 -6.67 -20.34 17.85
CA GLY A 83 -6.71 -21.80 18.03
C GLY A 83 -5.38 -22.43 18.46
N SER A 84 -4.29 -21.66 18.49
CA SER A 84 -2.96 -22.13 18.88
C SER A 84 -2.92 -22.64 20.32
N PHE A 85 -1.92 -23.48 20.65
CA PHE A 85 -1.75 -24.02 22.01
C PHE A 85 -1.67 -22.92 23.08
N PHE A 86 -0.96 -21.83 22.78
CA PHE A 86 -0.81 -20.69 23.68
C PHE A 86 -1.98 -19.70 23.66
N ARG A 87 -3.03 -19.94 22.86
CA ARG A 87 -4.19 -19.03 22.68
C ARG A 87 -3.78 -17.59 22.34
N ARG A 88 -2.71 -17.46 21.56
CA ARG A 88 -2.11 -16.20 21.12
C ARG A 88 -1.67 -16.31 19.67
N GLU A 89 -1.74 -15.21 18.94
CA GLU A 89 -1.15 -15.06 17.61
C GLU A 89 0.37 -15.26 17.68
N GLY A 90 0.91 -15.93 16.67
CA GLY A 90 2.29 -16.39 16.65
C GLY A 90 3.01 -15.91 15.41
N ARG A 91 3.48 -16.87 14.59
CA ARG A 91 4.11 -16.56 13.30
C ARG A 91 3.10 -15.89 12.36
N PRO A 92 3.53 -14.90 11.55
CA PRO A 92 2.69 -14.32 10.52
C PRO A 92 2.11 -15.38 9.58
N SER A 93 0.87 -15.16 9.13
CA SER A 93 0.21 -15.96 8.10
C SER A 93 0.81 -15.69 6.71
N GLU A 94 0.41 -16.50 5.74
CA GLU A 94 0.75 -16.25 4.34
C GLU A 94 0.23 -14.88 3.87
N ASP A 95 -1.04 -14.58 4.13
CA ASP A 95 -1.67 -13.29 3.79
C ASP A 95 -0.94 -12.10 4.41
N ALA A 96 -0.53 -12.22 5.68
CA ALA A 96 0.25 -11.18 6.35
C ALA A 96 1.60 -10.93 5.64
N ILE A 97 2.31 -11.99 5.27
CA ILE A 97 3.60 -11.89 4.56
C ILE A 97 3.41 -11.33 3.16
N LEU A 98 2.40 -11.79 2.41
CA LEU A 98 2.10 -11.28 1.08
C LEU A 98 1.70 -9.80 1.14
N THR A 99 0.91 -9.41 2.13
CA THR A 99 0.54 -8.01 2.37
C THR A 99 1.78 -7.16 2.71
N CYS A 100 2.71 -7.65 3.54
CA CYS A 100 3.99 -6.96 3.74
C CYS A 100 4.70 -6.69 2.42
N ARG A 101 4.72 -7.66 1.50
CA ARG A 101 5.34 -7.48 0.17
C ARG A 101 4.56 -6.50 -0.72
N LEU A 102 3.23 -6.52 -0.69
CA LEU A 102 2.38 -5.57 -1.41
C LEU A 102 2.59 -4.14 -0.94
N ILE A 103 2.88 -3.93 0.35
CA ILE A 103 3.22 -2.61 0.90
C ILE A 103 4.66 -2.24 0.55
N ASP A 104 5.62 -3.13 0.75
CA ASP A 104 7.05 -2.84 0.60
C ASP A 104 7.43 -2.46 -0.84
N ARG A 105 6.89 -3.19 -1.83
CA ARG A 105 7.20 -2.99 -3.26
C ARG A 105 6.99 -1.55 -3.76
N PRO A 106 5.84 -0.89 -3.53
CA PRO A 106 5.65 0.50 -3.93
C PRO A 106 6.24 1.52 -2.93
N LEU A 107 6.35 1.20 -1.64
CA LEU A 107 6.86 2.16 -0.64
C LEU A 107 8.39 2.27 -0.66
N ARG A 108 9.13 1.16 -0.77
CA ARG A 108 10.60 1.14 -0.78
C ARG A 108 11.23 2.08 -1.81
N PRO A 109 10.83 2.06 -3.11
CA PRO A 109 11.40 2.97 -4.11
C PRO A 109 10.89 4.41 -3.98
N SER A 110 9.92 4.68 -3.09
CA SER A 110 9.38 6.02 -2.86
C SER A 110 10.14 6.80 -1.79
N PHE A 111 11.12 6.21 -1.12
CA PHE A 111 12.04 6.95 -0.27
C PHE A 111 13.20 7.53 -1.08
N ILE A 112 13.73 8.66 -0.62
CA ILE A 112 14.93 9.24 -1.23
C ILE A 112 16.08 8.23 -1.24
N LYS A 113 16.80 8.15 -2.37
CA LYS A 113 18.00 7.31 -2.48
C LYS A 113 19.05 7.75 -1.45
N GLY A 114 19.78 6.78 -0.91
CA GLY A 114 20.82 7.03 0.09
C GLY A 114 20.31 7.22 1.51
N LEU A 115 19.00 7.12 1.78
CA LEU A 115 18.50 7.05 3.15
C LEU A 115 19.01 5.79 3.85
N ARG A 116 19.54 5.95 5.06
CA ARG A 116 20.09 4.84 5.88
C ARG A 116 19.46 4.74 7.27
N ASN A 117 18.53 5.61 7.63
CA ASN A 117 17.73 5.41 8.83
C ASN A 117 16.85 4.17 8.66
N GLU A 118 16.78 3.36 9.71
CA GLU A 118 15.88 2.23 9.77
C GLU A 118 14.46 2.75 9.89
N VAL A 119 13.62 2.38 8.93
CA VAL A 119 12.20 2.74 8.91
C VAL A 119 11.40 1.46 9.11
N GLN A 120 10.52 1.47 10.11
CA GLN A 120 9.61 0.38 10.36
C GLN A 120 8.17 0.86 10.16
N ILE A 121 7.40 0.06 9.43
CA ILE A 121 5.96 0.26 9.24
C ILE A 121 5.25 -0.97 9.79
N VAL A 122 4.43 -0.78 10.81
CA VAL A 122 3.60 -1.84 11.38
C VAL A 122 2.15 -1.55 11.05
N VAL A 123 1.46 -2.49 10.41
CA VAL A 123 0.02 -2.43 10.15
C VAL A 123 -0.66 -3.51 10.97
N THR A 124 -1.61 -3.14 11.83
CA THR A 124 -2.39 -4.07 12.66
C THR A 124 -3.83 -4.11 12.17
N VAL A 125 -4.34 -5.30 11.88
CA VAL A 125 -5.75 -5.53 11.54
C VAL A 125 -6.55 -5.55 12.85
N MET A 126 -7.35 -4.51 13.10
CA MET A 126 -8.05 -4.33 14.38
C MET A 126 -9.51 -4.76 14.33
N ALA A 127 -10.18 -4.58 13.20
CA ALA A 127 -11.51 -5.10 12.91
C ALA A 127 -11.56 -5.54 11.45
N LEU A 128 -12.25 -6.63 11.16
CA LEU A 128 -12.36 -7.15 9.81
C LEU A 128 -13.75 -7.74 9.61
N ASP A 129 -14.54 -7.13 8.73
CA ASP A 129 -15.69 -7.81 8.15
C ASP A 129 -15.19 -9.02 7.33
N GLN A 130 -15.81 -10.18 7.52
CA GLN A 130 -15.33 -11.44 6.94
C GLN A 130 -15.47 -11.48 5.41
N ASN A 131 -16.26 -10.59 4.83
CA ASN A 131 -16.42 -10.46 3.39
C ASN A 131 -15.44 -9.44 2.79
N HIS A 132 -14.68 -8.71 3.61
CA HIS A 132 -13.70 -7.72 3.17
C HIS A 132 -12.29 -8.30 3.07
N MET A 133 -11.54 -7.83 2.08
CA MET A 133 -10.09 -8.08 1.97
C MET A 133 -9.31 -6.90 2.56
N TYR A 134 -8.41 -7.17 3.50
CA TYR A 134 -7.73 -6.11 4.26
C TYR A 134 -6.44 -5.60 3.61
N ASP A 135 -5.83 -6.38 2.72
CA ASP A 135 -4.50 -6.16 2.14
C ASP A 135 -4.34 -4.79 1.46
N VAL A 136 -5.28 -4.40 0.60
CA VAL A 136 -5.24 -3.11 -0.08
C VAL A 136 -5.57 -1.94 0.85
N ILE A 137 -6.32 -2.17 1.92
CA ILE A 137 -6.51 -1.19 2.99
C ILE A 137 -5.20 -1.01 3.77
N ALA A 138 -4.43 -2.09 3.95
CA ALA A 138 -3.12 -2.04 4.61
C ALA A 138 -2.10 -1.21 3.80
N ILE A 139 -2.11 -1.30 2.47
CA ILE A 139 -1.30 -0.43 1.58
C ILE A 139 -1.59 1.04 1.84
N ASN A 140 -2.88 1.42 1.82
CA ASN A 140 -3.28 2.80 2.05
C ASN A 140 -2.99 3.27 3.49
N ALA A 141 -3.13 2.40 4.49
CA ALA A 141 -2.78 2.70 5.87
C ALA A 141 -1.28 2.94 6.05
N ALA A 142 -0.44 2.07 5.47
CA ALA A 142 1.01 2.20 5.48
C ALA A 142 1.50 3.46 4.76
N SER A 143 0.89 3.79 3.61
CA SER A 143 1.17 5.03 2.90
C SER A 143 0.82 6.25 3.76
N MET A 144 -0.38 6.29 4.33
CA MET A 144 -0.85 7.44 5.10
C MET A 144 -0.03 7.67 6.37
N SER A 145 0.27 6.61 7.14
CA SER A 145 1.10 6.72 8.35
C SER A 145 2.52 7.19 8.01
N THR A 146 3.09 6.73 6.90
CA THR A 146 4.41 7.15 6.40
C THR A 146 4.40 8.61 5.91
N GLN A 147 3.35 9.02 5.20
CA GLN A 147 3.16 10.41 4.75
C GLN A 147 3.07 11.38 5.93
N LEU A 148 2.48 10.97 7.05
CA LEU A 148 2.39 11.77 8.27
C LEU A 148 3.67 11.79 9.10
N ALA A 149 4.64 10.91 8.80
CA ALA A 149 5.82 10.71 9.61
C ALA A 149 6.91 11.79 9.43
N GLY A 150 6.79 12.67 8.44
CA GLY A 150 7.81 13.67 8.12
C GLY A 150 9.10 13.06 7.55
N LEU A 151 8.99 11.91 6.87
CA LEU A 151 10.10 11.23 6.21
C LEU A 151 10.30 11.77 4.78
N PRO A 152 11.51 11.69 4.20
CA PRO A 152 11.77 12.06 2.81
C PRO A 152 11.20 11.00 1.86
N PHE A 153 9.89 11.02 1.70
CA PHE A 153 9.05 10.04 1.02
C PHE A 153 8.20 10.73 -0.05
N SER A 154 8.25 10.22 -1.29
CA SER A 154 7.53 10.73 -2.45
C SER A 154 6.12 10.12 -2.57
N GLY A 155 5.36 10.20 -1.48
CA GLY A 155 3.97 9.76 -1.42
C GLY A 155 2.95 10.87 -1.68
N PRO A 156 1.66 10.60 -1.43
CA PRO A 156 1.13 9.30 -1.00
C PRO A 156 1.07 8.26 -2.11
N ILE A 157 0.97 6.99 -1.71
CA ILE A 157 0.69 5.83 -2.56
C ILE A 157 -0.77 5.41 -2.32
N GLY A 158 -1.53 5.30 -3.41
CA GLY A 158 -2.87 4.71 -3.41
C GLY A 158 -2.78 3.25 -3.84
N GLY A 159 -3.36 2.35 -3.06
CA GLY A 159 -3.47 0.92 -3.38
C GLY A 159 -4.93 0.51 -3.58
N VAL A 160 -5.24 -0.19 -4.65
CA VAL A 160 -6.61 -0.64 -4.95
C VAL A 160 -6.59 -2.07 -5.46
N ARG A 161 -7.55 -2.89 -5.02
CA ARG A 161 -7.90 -4.15 -5.69
C ARG A 161 -9.02 -3.86 -6.65
N ILE A 162 -8.87 -4.26 -7.91
CA ILE A 162 -9.94 -4.29 -8.88
C ILE A 162 -10.14 -5.72 -9.38
N ALA A 163 -11.40 -6.11 -9.57
CA ALA A 163 -11.74 -7.40 -10.17
C ALA A 163 -12.64 -7.20 -11.38
N LEU A 164 -12.44 -8.02 -12.42
CA LEU A 164 -13.28 -8.01 -13.62
C LEU A 164 -14.50 -8.91 -13.39
N ILE A 165 -15.64 -8.29 -13.08
CA ILE A 165 -16.91 -8.96 -12.74
C ILE A 165 -17.98 -8.48 -13.71
N ASP A 166 -18.64 -9.41 -14.39
CA ASP A 166 -19.67 -9.13 -15.41
C ASP A 166 -19.26 -8.05 -16.42
N GLY A 167 -18.00 -8.08 -16.86
CA GLY A 167 -17.43 -7.13 -17.82
C GLY A 167 -17.09 -5.74 -17.25
N GLN A 168 -17.19 -5.54 -15.93
CA GLN A 168 -16.84 -4.29 -15.26
C GLN A 168 -15.66 -4.49 -14.29
N TRP A 169 -14.73 -3.54 -14.28
CA TRP A 169 -13.69 -3.46 -13.23
C TRP A 169 -14.27 -2.84 -11.96
N VAL A 170 -14.47 -3.67 -10.94
CA VAL A 170 -15.04 -3.29 -9.64
C VAL A 170 -13.91 -3.07 -8.65
N ALA A 171 -13.84 -1.89 -8.02
CA ALA A 171 -12.83 -1.55 -7.03
C ALA A 171 -13.27 -1.94 -5.61
N PHE A 172 -12.32 -2.44 -4.82
CA PHE A 172 -12.56 -3.02 -3.50
C PHE A 172 -13.72 -4.04 -3.53
N PRO A 173 -13.65 -5.09 -4.36
CA PRO A 173 -14.65 -6.15 -4.36
C PRO A 173 -14.64 -6.87 -3.00
N ASN A 174 -15.77 -7.45 -2.63
CA ASN A 174 -15.85 -8.38 -1.51
C ASN A 174 -15.36 -9.78 -1.93
N HIS A 175 -15.04 -10.62 -0.95
CA HIS A 175 -14.79 -12.04 -1.18
C HIS A 175 -15.94 -12.70 -1.96
N SER A 176 -17.20 -12.39 -1.61
CA SER A 176 -18.38 -12.88 -2.32
C SER A 176 -18.44 -12.46 -3.80
N ASP A 177 -17.87 -11.31 -4.14
CA ASP A 177 -17.92 -10.78 -5.52
C ASP A 177 -16.93 -11.52 -6.42
N LEU A 178 -15.82 -12.03 -5.85
CA LEU A 178 -14.80 -12.78 -6.58
C LEU A 178 -15.31 -14.12 -7.13
N GLU A 179 -16.42 -14.66 -6.62
CA GLU A 179 -17.09 -15.84 -7.19
C GLU A 179 -17.54 -15.63 -8.64
N ASN A 180 -17.71 -14.36 -9.06
CA ASN A 180 -18.09 -13.98 -10.42
C ASN A 180 -16.97 -13.21 -11.16
N ALA A 181 -15.75 -13.19 -10.59
CA ALA A 181 -14.62 -12.50 -11.19
C ALA A 181 -13.84 -13.42 -12.13
N VAL A 182 -13.50 -12.93 -13.33
CA VAL A 182 -12.58 -13.63 -14.25
C VAL A 182 -11.12 -13.22 -14.06
N PHE A 183 -10.87 -12.13 -13.33
CA PHE A 183 -9.53 -11.62 -13.04
C PHE A 183 -9.55 -10.78 -11.77
N ASP A 184 -8.53 -10.91 -10.93
CA ASP A 184 -8.29 -10.12 -9.72
C ASP A 184 -6.92 -9.43 -9.85
N MET A 185 -6.87 -8.12 -9.59
CA MET A 185 -5.69 -7.33 -9.75
C MET A 185 -5.55 -6.26 -8.65
N VAL A 186 -4.47 -6.34 -7.90
CA VAL A 186 -4.00 -5.28 -7.00
C VAL A 186 -3.06 -4.35 -7.74
N VAL A 187 -3.35 -3.06 -7.70
CA VAL A 187 -2.54 -2.00 -8.30
C VAL A 187 -2.21 -0.95 -7.25
N ALA A 188 -0.95 -0.53 -7.20
CA ALA A 188 -0.53 0.62 -6.41
C ALA A 188 0.23 1.65 -7.25
N GLY A 189 0.00 2.92 -6.97
CA GLY A 189 0.61 4.02 -7.71
C GLY A 189 0.52 5.35 -6.98
N ARG A 190 1.05 6.39 -7.62
CA ARG A 190 1.01 7.78 -7.14
C ARG A 190 0.52 8.73 -8.22
N ILE A 191 0.07 9.91 -7.81
CA ILE A 191 -0.22 11.00 -8.74
C ILE A 191 1.11 11.55 -9.29
N ALA A 192 1.20 11.66 -10.62
CA ALA A 192 2.33 12.22 -11.33
C ALA A 192 1.82 13.25 -12.35
N GLY A 193 1.79 14.52 -11.95
CA GLY A 193 1.21 15.58 -12.77
C GLY A 193 -0.32 15.41 -12.91
N ASP A 194 -0.79 15.35 -14.15
CA ASP A 194 -2.19 15.14 -14.50
C ASP A 194 -2.56 13.65 -14.63
N ASP A 195 -1.63 12.70 -14.50
CA ASP A 195 -1.87 11.25 -14.55
C ASP A 195 -1.52 10.53 -13.23
N VAL A 196 -1.75 9.22 -13.19
CA VAL A 196 -1.31 8.29 -12.14
C VAL A 196 -0.20 7.41 -12.69
N ALA A 197 0.97 7.47 -12.04
CA ALA A 197 2.06 6.56 -12.29
C ALA A 197 1.85 5.26 -11.50
N ILE A 198 1.54 4.17 -12.20
CA ILE A 198 1.47 2.82 -11.63
C ILE A 198 2.88 2.37 -11.27
N MET A 199 3.05 1.86 -10.05
CA MET A 199 4.34 1.46 -9.49
C MET A 199 4.43 -0.02 -9.17
N MET A 200 3.30 -0.66 -8.88
CA MET A 200 3.22 -2.07 -8.51
C MET A 200 1.91 -2.66 -9.02
N VAL A 201 2.01 -3.87 -9.56
CA VAL A 201 0.88 -4.70 -9.97
C VAL A 201 1.11 -6.12 -9.43
N GLU A 202 0.09 -6.70 -8.82
CA GLU A 202 -0.01 -8.12 -8.48
C GLU A 202 -1.37 -8.60 -8.97
N ALA A 203 -1.42 -9.56 -9.88
CA ALA A 203 -2.67 -9.93 -10.55
C ALA A 203 -2.71 -11.43 -10.88
N GLU A 204 -3.93 -11.97 -10.90
CA GLU A 204 -4.19 -13.37 -11.20
C GLU A 204 -5.55 -13.57 -11.87
N ALA A 205 -5.66 -14.65 -12.65
CA ALA A 205 -6.96 -15.21 -12.98
C ALA A 205 -7.52 -15.94 -11.76
N THR A 206 -8.84 -16.03 -11.63
CA THR A 206 -9.47 -16.71 -10.49
C THR A 206 -9.70 -18.20 -10.82
N VAL A 207 -10.01 -18.98 -9.78
CA VAL A 207 -10.43 -20.39 -9.95
C VAL A 207 -11.74 -20.53 -10.75
N LYS A 208 -12.50 -19.45 -10.91
CA LYS A 208 -13.80 -19.41 -11.63
C LYS A 208 -13.65 -19.03 -13.09
N THR A 209 -12.49 -18.49 -13.48
CA THR A 209 -12.27 -17.91 -14.81
C THR A 209 -12.65 -18.86 -15.95
N ILE A 210 -12.25 -20.12 -15.89
CA ILE A 210 -12.54 -21.10 -16.96
C ILE A 210 -14.06 -21.34 -17.11
N ASP A 211 -14.76 -21.54 -16.00
CA ASP A 211 -16.21 -21.81 -16.01
C ASP A 211 -17.01 -20.58 -16.46
N LEU A 212 -16.59 -19.39 -16.03
CA LEU A 212 -17.20 -18.13 -16.43
C LEU A 212 -17.00 -17.86 -17.93
N ILE A 213 -15.81 -18.11 -18.47
CA ILE A 213 -15.55 -18.01 -19.91
C ILE A 213 -16.42 -19.01 -20.69
N GLY A 214 -16.50 -20.26 -20.20
CA GLY A 214 -17.39 -21.27 -20.79
C GLY A 214 -18.88 -20.88 -20.78
N SER A 215 -19.26 -20.03 -19.83
CA SER A 215 -20.61 -19.48 -19.68
C SER A 215 -20.82 -18.14 -20.41
N GLY A 216 -19.82 -17.65 -21.13
CA GLY A 216 -19.90 -16.47 -22.00
C GLY A 216 -19.18 -15.21 -21.50
N ALA A 217 -18.45 -15.27 -20.38
CA ALA A 217 -17.60 -14.17 -19.95
C ALA A 217 -16.38 -13.99 -20.87
N SER A 218 -15.85 -12.77 -20.95
CA SER A 218 -14.64 -12.48 -21.72
C SER A 218 -13.39 -13.01 -21.02
N ALA A 219 -12.48 -13.61 -21.78
CA ALA A 219 -11.19 -14.05 -21.27
C ALA A 219 -10.29 -12.85 -20.93
N PRO A 220 -9.51 -12.89 -19.83
CA PRO A 220 -8.62 -11.82 -19.43
C PRO A 220 -7.32 -11.84 -20.26
N THR A 221 -7.41 -11.38 -21.51
CA THR A 221 -6.24 -11.19 -22.39
C THR A 221 -5.42 -9.96 -21.98
N GLU A 222 -4.23 -9.80 -22.54
CA GLU A 222 -3.36 -8.65 -22.27
C GLU A 222 -4.05 -7.30 -22.50
N GLU A 223 -4.91 -7.22 -23.52
CA GLU A 223 -5.71 -6.03 -23.82
C GLU A 223 -6.70 -5.71 -22.68
N ILE A 224 -7.38 -6.74 -22.16
CA ILE A 224 -8.32 -6.59 -21.05
C ILE A 224 -7.58 -6.23 -19.76
N VAL A 225 -6.42 -6.85 -19.50
CA VAL A 225 -5.57 -6.50 -18.35
C VAL A 225 -5.09 -5.04 -18.46
N GLY A 226 -4.68 -4.59 -19.65
CA GLY A 226 -4.32 -3.19 -19.90
C GLY A 226 -5.47 -2.22 -19.61
N GLN A 227 -6.69 -2.57 -20.00
CA GLN A 227 -7.89 -1.80 -19.64
C GLN A 227 -8.12 -1.76 -18.12
N GLY A 228 -7.84 -2.85 -17.41
CA GLY A 228 -7.89 -2.90 -15.95
C GLY A 228 -6.88 -1.93 -15.31
N LEU A 229 -5.65 -1.88 -15.81
CA LEU A 229 -4.64 -0.93 -15.32
C LEU A 229 -5.13 0.52 -15.47
N GLU A 230 -5.68 0.88 -16.63
CA GLU A 230 -6.27 2.22 -16.82
C GLU A 230 -7.49 2.45 -15.93
N ALA A 231 -8.35 1.46 -15.75
CA ALA A 231 -9.51 1.52 -14.85
C ALA A 231 -9.13 1.70 -13.37
N SER A 232 -7.92 1.26 -12.97
CA SER A 232 -7.42 1.45 -11.60
C SER A 232 -7.03 2.90 -11.28
N LYS A 233 -6.60 3.67 -12.28
CA LYS A 233 -6.01 5.00 -12.09
C LYS A 233 -6.95 6.00 -11.41
N PRO A 234 -8.25 6.13 -11.78
CA PRO A 234 -9.16 7.03 -11.10
C PRO A 234 -9.28 6.73 -9.60
N PHE A 235 -9.36 5.46 -9.22
CA PHE A 235 -9.45 5.06 -7.80
C PHE A 235 -8.17 5.38 -7.04
N ILE A 236 -7.00 5.07 -7.62
CA ILE A 236 -5.69 5.42 -7.04
C ILE A 236 -5.58 6.94 -6.83
N ARG A 237 -6.02 7.74 -7.82
CA ARG A 237 -6.02 9.20 -7.70
C ARG A 237 -6.89 9.66 -6.53
N GLN A 238 -8.12 9.15 -6.41
CA GLN A 238 -9.02 9.53 -5.32
C GLN A 238 -8.45 9.15 -3.94
N LEU A 239 -7.85 7.96 -3.82
CA LEU A 239 -7.16 7.52 -2.60
C LEU A 239 -5.97 8.43 -2.25
N CYS A 240 -5.15 8.79 -3.24
CA CYS A 240 -4.03 9.72 -3.05
C CYS A 240 -4.53 11.11 -2.64
N GLN A 241 -5.61 11.60 -3.23
CA GLN A 241 -6.20 12.91 -2.91
C GLN A 241 -6.70 12.97 -1.47
N ALA A 242 -7.43 11.96 -1.00
CA ALA A 242 -7.87 11.88 0.40
C ALA A 242 -6.67 11.87 1.37
N GLN A 243 -5.61 11.13 1.03
CA GLN A 243 -4.38 11.14 1.84
C GLN A 243 -3.68 12.52 1.84
N ILE A 244 -3.62 13.20 0.69
CA ILE A 244 -3.08 14.57 0.58
C ILE A 244 -3.90 15.55 1.44
N GLU A 245 -5.22 15.45 1.42
CA GLU A 245 -6.11 16.28 2.21
C GLU A 245 -5.88 16.12 3.71
N LEU A 246 -5.72 14.87 4.17
CA LEU A 246 -5.38 14.61 5.57
C LEU A 246 -3.96 15.09 5.92
N ALA A 247 -2.99 14.87 5.03
CA ALA A 247 -1.62 15.31 5.24
C ALA A 247 -1.51 16.85 5.36
N LYS A 248 -2.28 17.62 4.59
CA LYS A 248 -2.31 19.10 4.67
C LYS A 248 -2.62 19.63 6.07
N VAL A 249 -3.42 18.90 6.85
CA VAL A 249 -3.89 19.35 8.18
C VAL A 249 -3.21 18.62 9.34
N ALA A 250 -2.46 17.54 9.08
CA ALA A 250 -1.92 16.67 10.13
C ALA A 250 -0.47 16.19 9.92
N ALA A 251 0.13 16.37 8.74
CA ALA A 251 1.49 15.90 8.50
C ALA A 251 2.52 16.72 9.29
N LYS A 252 3.51 16.02 9.85
CA LYS A 252 4.67 16.67 10.45
C LYS A 252 5.55 17.29 9.35
N PRO A 253 6.26 18.39 9.64
CA PRO A 253 7.28 18.90 8.73
C PRO A 253 8.28 17.80 8.37
N THR A 254 8.71 17.75 7.12
CA THR A 254 9.77 16.82 6.69
C THR A 254 11.04 17.13 7.47
N ALA A 255 11.54 16.14 8.21
CA ALA A 255 12.79 16.28 8.94
C ALA A 255 14.00 16.11 8.00
N GLU A 256 15.12 16.70 8.37
CA GLU A 256 16.39 16.49 7.67
C GLU A 256 16.98 15.14 8.07
N PHE A 257 17.18 14.27 7.09
CA PHE A 257 17.87 12.99 7.27
C PHE A 257 19.18 12.99 6.47
N PRO A 258 20.26 12.44 7.03
CA PRO A 258 21.50 12.28 6.28
C PRO A 258 21.29 11.33 5.10
N VAL A 259 21.81 11.73 3.94
CA VAL A 259 21.78 10.95 2.70
C VAL A 259 23.21 10.51 2.37
N PHE A 260 23.36 9.23 2.03
CA PHE A 260 24.63 8.60 1.74
C PHE A 260 24.68 8.27 0.25
N LEU A 261 25.66 8.83 -0.46
CA LEU A 261 25.93 8.52 -1.86
C LEU A 261 26.70 7.20 -1.94
N ASP A 262 26.38 6.38 -2.94
CA ASP A 262 27.09 5.10 -3.16
C ASP A 262 28.55 5.33 -3.61
N TYR A 263 28.81 6.43 -4.30
CA TYR A 263 30.15 6.89 -4.70
C TYR A 263 30.15 8.41 -4.97
N GLN A 264 31.35 8.98 -5.04
CA GLN A 264 31.58 10.39 -5.42
C GLN A 264 31.91 10.49 -6.91
N ASP A 265 31.76 11.69 -7.49
CA ASP A 265 31.96 11.93 -8.92
C ASP A 265 33.39 11.64 -9.40
N ASP A 266 34.40 11.85 -8.55
CA ASP A 266 35.80 11.55 -8.83
C ASP A 266 36.06 10.05 -8.96
N ALA A 267 35.44 9.24 -8.09
CA ALA A 267 35.51 7.78 -8.17
C ALA A 267 34.82 7.27 -9.44
N PHE A 268 33.63 7.80 -9.77
CA PHE A 268 32.94 7.46 -11.02
C PHE A 268 33.76 7.82 -12.25
N ALA A 269 34.29 9.05 -12.31
CA ALA A 269 35.09 9.53 -13.45
C ALA A 269 36.38 8.71 -13.65
N ALA A 270 37.01 8.24 -12.56
CA ALA A 270 38.16 7.37 -12.63
C ALA A 270 37.83 6.01 -13.26
N VAL A 271 36.71 5.38 -12.84
CA VAL A 271 36.23 4.11 -13.40
C VAL A 271 35.78 4.28 -14.85
N GLU A 272 35.01 5.32 -15.16
CA GLU A 272 34.55 5.61 -16.51
C GLU A 272 35.74 5.78 -17.47
N LYS A 273 36.74 6.58 -17.09
CA LYS A 273 37.95 6.78 -17.90
C LYS A 273 38.71 5.47 -18.17
N ALA A 274 38.73 4.57 -17.18
CA ALA A 274 39.45 3.31 -17.28
C ALA A 274 38.72 2.27 -18.15
N ALA A 275 37.38 2.19 -18.04
CA ALA A 275 36.62 1.05 -18.58
C ALA A 275 35.71 1.39 -19.78
N LYS A 276 35.35 2.67 -20.00
CA LYS A 276 34.32 3.05 -20.99
C LYS A 276 34.62 2.57 -22.41
N LYS A 277 35.87 2.72 -22.86
CA LYS A 277 36.28 2.30 -24.21
C LYS A 277 36.15 0.80 -24.45
N GLU A 278 36.37 -0.01 -23.42
CA GLU A 278 36.25 -1.46 -23.51
C GLU A 278 34.77 -1.89 -23.49
N LEU A 279 33.95 -1.23 -22.68
CA LEU A 279 32.50 -1.46 -22.62
C LEU A 279 31.78 -1.04 -23.91
N ASP A 280 32.13 0.12 -24.48
CA ASP A 280 31.52 0.61 -25.73
C ASP A 280 31.83 -0.29 -26.94
N ALA A 281 32.84 -1.16 -26.84
CA ALA A 281 33.25 -2.08 -27.89
C ALA A 281 32.65 -3.50 -27.77
N ALA A 282 31.95 -3.80 -26.67
CA ALA A 282 31.32 -5.09 -26.39
C ALA A 282 29.84 -5.12 -26.77
#